data_AF-A0A955TZC0-F1
#
_entry.id   AF-A0A955TZC0-F1
#
_cell.length_a   1.000
_cell.length_b   1.000
_cell.length_c   1.000
_cell.angle_alpha   90.00
_cell.angle_beta   90.00
_cell.angle_gamma   90.00
#
_symmetry.space_group_name_H-M   'P 1'
#
loop_
_entity.id
_entity.type
_entity.pdbx_description
1 polymer ?
#
loop_
_entity_poly.entity_id
_entity_poly.type
_entity_poly.pdbx_seq_one_letter_code
_entity_poly.pdbx_strand_id
1 'polypeptide(L)'
;MEGDNFEALKIIEETYLGAVKLIYIDPPYNTGRNLIYKNDYSESSSEFLERSGQVSDEGGRLVANPETSGRFHSDWLSMMYQRLRVAKNILAKDGVLVCAIDENEFGTLSVLMKEIFSGSAWEHAYVSVVHNPRGQQGTNFSYINEYLIFVYPGGMKAIGDRKIREEDVNWSQFRNWGGESERTDAKNCFYPVLVKDGRIVGFGDVCPDDFHPKQTEWVDGVAYVYPIDNSGTERKWRYARQSVDEIANMLRAKRSGDGYQIEIGKTFGLYRSVW
;
A
#
# COMPACT_ATOMS: atom_id res chain seq x y z
N MET A 1 5.96 14.99 -22.13
CA MET A 1 6.14 14.34 -23.45
C MET A 1 4.77 14.32 -24.11
N GLU A 2 4.68 14.74 -25.37
CA GLU A 2 3.44 14.70 -26.15
C GLU A 2 3.65 13.73 -27.33
N GLY A 3 2.74 12.78 -27.54
CA GLY A 3 2.87 11.72 -28.55
C GLY A 3 2.30 10.38 -28.09
N ASP A 4 2.50 9.32 -28.89
CA ASP A 4 2.14 7.95 -28.52
C ASP A 4 2.93 7.53 -27.26
N ASN A 5 2.21 7.06 -26.26
CA ASN A 5 2.78 6.61 -25.00
C ASN A 5 3.77 5.46 -25.18
N PHE A 6 3.62 4.59 -26.18
CA PHE A 6 4.56 3.50 -26.39
C PHE A 6 5.93 3.99 -26.85
N GLU A 7 5.98 4.94 -27.78
CA GLU A 7 7.25 5.54 -28.23
C GLU A 7 7.88 6.39 -27.13
N ALA A 8 7.06 7.12 -26.36
CA ALA A 8 7.55 7.84 -25.19
C ALA A 8 8.18 6.90 -24.14
N LEU A 9 7.52 5.76 -23.86
CA LEU A 9 8.00 4.77 -22.91
C LEU A 9 9.36 4.17 -23.32
N LYS A 10 9.56 3.87 -24.61
CA LYS A 10 10.85 3.37 -25.12
C LYS A 10 11.99 4.36 -24.91
N ILE A 11 11.74 5.66 -25.13
CA ILE A 11 12.77 6.70 -24.96
C ILE A 11 13.25 6.76 -23.51
N ILE A 12 12.32 6.64 -22.55
CA ILE A 12 12.64 6.75 -21.13
C ILE A 12 13.09 5.42 -20.51
N GLU A 13 12.89 4.30 -21.21
CA GLU A 13 13.15 2.95 -20.69
C GLU A 13 14.59 2.77 -20.21
N GLU A 14 15.57 3.14 -21.04
CA GLU A 14 16.98 3.00 -20.69
C GLU A 14 17.38 3.88 -19.49
N THR A 15 16.79 5.07 -19.37
CA THR A 15 17.13 6.03 -18.30
C THR A 15 16.48 5.65 -16.96
N TYR A 16 15.27 5.08 -17.00
CA TYR A 16 14.46 4.79 -15.82
C TYR A 16 14.36 3.29 -15.49
N LEU A 17 15.25 2.47 -16.04
CA LEU A 17 15.30 1.04 -15.78
C LEU A 17 15.34 0.77 -14.27
N GLY A 18 14.32 0.08 -13.76
CA GLY A 18 14.19 -0.25 -12.34
C GLY A 18 14.12 0.95 -11.38
N ALA A 19 13.77 2.14 -11.85
CA ALA A 19 13.78 3.37 -11.05
C ALA A 19 12.38 3.86 -10.65
N VAL A 20 11.33 3.41 -11.33
CA VAL A 20 9.96 3.94 -11.13
C VAL A 20 9.29 3.24 -9.95
N LYS A 21 8.92 4.01 -8.92
CA LYS A 21 8.31 3.48 -7.69
C LYS A 21 6.81 3.16 -7.82
N LEU A 22 6.09 3.95 -8.62
CA LEU A 22 4.65 3.80 -8.82
C LEU A 22 4.33 4.05 -10.30
N ILE A 23 3.61 3.11 -10.90
CA ILE A 23 2.99 3.29 -12.21
C ILE A 23 1.48 3.20 -12.00
N TYR A 24 0.76 4.24 -12.39
CA TYR A 24 -0.70 4.23 -12.45
C TYR A 24 -1.13 4.41 -13.90
N ILE A 25 -1.98 3.54 -14.40
CA ILE A 25 -2.53 3.60 -15.75
C ILE A 25 -4.04 3.44 -15.74
N ASP A 26 -4.70 4.24 -16.58
CA ASP A 26 -6.14 4.22 -16.83
C ASP A 26 -6.33 4.08 -18.35
N PRO A 27 -6.17 2.86 -18.90
CA PRO A 27 -6.26 2.62 -20.33
C PRO A 27 -7.70 2.84 -20.83
N PRO A 28 -7.90 3.16 -22.11
CA PRO A 28 -9.25 3.32 -22.65
C PRO A 28 -10.03 2.01 -22.51
N TYR A 29 -11.16 2.07 -21.81
CA TYR A 29 -12.04 0.93 -21.62
C TYR A 29 -12.72 0.59 -22.93
N ASN A 30 -12.51 -0.61 -23.48
CA ASN A 30 -12.92 -1.04 -24.82
C ASN A 30 -14.46 -1.20 -24.96
N THR A 31 -15.17 -0.09 -24.77
CA THR A 31 -16.62 0.03 -24.64
C THR A 31 -17.27 0.46 -25.97
N GLY A 32 -16.47 0.85 -26.96
CA GLY A 32 -16.93 1.35 -28.26
C GLY A 32 -17.68 2.69 -28.23
N ARG A 33 -17.70 3.39 -27.08
CA ARG A 33 -18.48 4.63 -26.88
C ARG A 33 -17.67 5.83 -26.40
N ASN A 34 -16.36 5.68 -26.24
CA ASN A 34 -15.53 6.71 -25.63
C ASN A 34 -15.15 7.78 -26.66
N LEU A 35 -15.47 9.05 -26.36
CA LEU A 35 -15.39 10.18 -27.31
C LEU A 35 -13.99 10.85 -27.35
N ILE A 36 -13.13 10.58 -26.37
CA ILE A 36 -11.90 11.35 -26.15
C ILE A 36 -10.66 10.66 -26.74
N TYR A 37 -10.66 9.33 -26.86
CA TYR A 37 -9.58 8.55 -27.46
C TYR A 37 -10.15 7.55 -28.46
N LYS A 38 -9.38 7.19 -29.49
CA LYS A 38 -9.76 6.12 -30.42
C LYS A 38 -9.90 4.83 -29.61
N ASN A 39 -11.14 4.43 -29.37
CA ASN A 39 -11.51 3.31 -28.50
C ASN A 39 -12.44 2.33 -29.23
N ASP A 40 -12.31 2.32 -30.55
CA ASP A 40 -12.84 1.33 -31.45
C ASP A 40 -11.62 0.75 -32.18
N TYR A 41 -11.20 -0.42 -31.72
CA TYR A 41 -10.12 -1.20 -32.30
C TYR A 41 -10.67 -2.22 -33.31
N SER A 42 -11.81 -1.96 -33.95
CA SER A 42 -12.24 -2.77 -35.10
C SER A 42 -11.20 -2.71 -36.20
N GLU A 43 -10.70 -3.88 -36.57
CA GLU A 43 -10.04 -4.11 -37.86
C GLU A 43 -11.04 -4.81 -38.79
N SER A 44 -11.07 -4.42 -40.06
CA SER A 44 -11.92 -5.07 -41.05
C SER A 44 -11.48 -6.52 -41.25
N SER A 45 -12.43 -7.41 -41.58
CA SER A 45 -12.12 -8.83 -41.84
C SER A 45 -11.03 -9.02 -42.90
N SER A 46 -10.95 -8.13 -43.88
CA SER A 46 -9.95 -8.15 -44.95
C SER A 46 -8.55 -7.78 -44.47
N GLU A 47 -8.40 -6.71 -43.69
CA GLU A 47 -7.09 -6.22 -43.23
C GLU A 47 -6.43 -7.19 -42.23
N PHE A 48 -7.21 -7.78 -41.32
CA PHE A 48 -6.71 -8.80 -40.39
C PHE A 48 -6.20 -10.05 -41.12
N LEU A 49 -6.91 -10.51 -42.15
CA LEU A 49 -6.55 -11.71 -42.92
C LEU A 49 -5.23 -11.51 -43.67
N GLU A 50 -5.02 -10.32 -44.24
CA GLU A 50 -3.75 -9.94 -44.86
C GLU A 50 -2.62 -9.87 -43.82
N ARG A 51 -2.86 -9.23 -42.67
CA ARG A 51 -1.85 -9.09 -41.59
C ARG A 51 -1.46 -10.42 -40.95
N SER A 52 -2.42 -11.33 -40.76
CA SER A 52 -2.21 -12.64 -40.13
C SER A 52 -1.63 -13.70 -41.07
N GLY A 53 -1.41 -13.37 -42.35
CA GLY A 53 -0.88 -14.30 -43.34
C GLY A 53 -1.82 -15.46 -43.68
N GLN A 54 -3.12 -15.33 -43.35
CA GLN A 54 -4.15 -16.35 -43.59
C GLN A 54 -4.80 -16.21 -44.99
N VAL A 55 -4.01 -15.74 -45.96
CA VAL A 55 -4.42 -15.63 -47.37
C VAL A 55 -3.65 -16.69 -48.15
N SER A 56 -4.35 -17.62 -48.80
CA SER A 56 -3.73 -18.48 -49.82
C SER A 56 -3.60 -17.71 -51.13
N ASP A 57 -2.61 -18.06 -51.96
CA ASP A 57 -2.35 -17.46 -53.27
C ASP A 57 -3.53 -17.55 -54.26
N GLU A 58 -4.60 -18.28 -53.93
CA GLU A 58 -5.82 -18.45 -54.73
C GLU A 58 -7.08 -17.86 -54.06
N GLY A 59 -6.95 -17.05 -53.00
CA GLY A 59 -8.08 -16.34 -52.38
C GLY A 59 -9.07 -17.23 -51.60
N GLY A 60 -8.66 -18.45 -51.25
CA GLY A 60 -9.48 -19.41 -50.51
C GLY A 60 -9.48 -19.13 -49.01
N ARG A 61 -10.64 -18.75 -48.46
CA ARG A 61 -10.87 -18.53 -47.01
C ARG A 61 -10.62 -19.81 -46.21
N LEU A 62 -9.60 -19.82 -45.36
CA LEU A 62 -9.52 -20.75 -44.24
C LEU A 62 -10.34 -20.19 -43.08
N VAL A 63 -11.62 -20.61 -43.02
CA VAL A 63 -12.63 -20.39 -41.97
C VAL A 63 -12.37 -19.20 -41.05
N ALA A 64 -12.77 -18.01 -41.50
CA ALA A 64 -12.88 -16.83 -40.63
C ALA A 64 -14.07 -17.02 -39.68
N ASN A 65 -13.82 -17.06 -38.37
CA ASN A 65 -14.89 -17.03 -37.39
C ASN A 65 -15.63 -15.66 -37.52
N PRO A 66 -16.95 -15.61 -37.78
CA PRO A 66 -17.65 -14.35 -38.07
C PRO A 66 -17.91 -13.47 -36.84
N GLU A 67 -17.54 -13.93 -35.65
CA GLU A 67 -17.77 -13.16 -34.42
C GLU A 67 -16.77 -12.00 -34.33
N THR A 68 -17.25 -10.82 -34.68
CA THR A 68 -16.59 -9.52 -34.53
C THR A 68 -16.02 -9.32 -33.12
N SER A 69 -16.64 -9.87 -32.08
CA SER A 69 -16.25 -9.72 -30.65
C SER A 69 -14.78 -10.09 -30.34
N GLY A 70 -14.29 -11.25 -30.81
CA GLY A 70 -12.95 -11.75 -30.45
C GLY A 70 -11.79 -10.90 -31.01
N ARG A 71 -12.03 -10.19 -32.12
CA ARG A 71 -10.99 -9.37 -32.77
C ARG A 71 -10.71 -8.08 -32.00
N PHE A 72 -11.75 -7.44 -31.45
CA PHE A 72 -11.62 -6.22 -30.67
C PHE A 72 -10.72 -6.40 -29.44
N HIS A 73 -10.91 -7.51 -28.72
CA HIS A 73 -10.09 -7.82 -27.55
C HIS A 73 -8.62 -8.06 -27.95
N SER A 74 -8.38 -8.70 -29.09
CA SER A 74 -7.02 -9.06 -29.54
C SER A 74 -6.14 -7.85 -29.84
N ASP A 75 -6.70 -6.82 -30.49
CA ASP A 75 -5.96 -5.59 -30.81
C ASP A 75 -5.69 -4.74 -29.55
N TRP A 76 -6.68 -4.61 -28.66
CA TRP A 76 -6.50 -3.90 -27.39
C TRP A 76 -5.46 -4.58 -26.49
N LEU A 77 -5.49 -5.91 -26.39
CA LEU A 77 -4.48 -6.68 -25.65
C LEU A 77 -3.09 -6.52 -26.25
N SER A 78 -2.97 -6.51 -27.58
CA SER A 78 -1.68 -6.32 -28.26
C SER A 78 -1.09 -4.95 -27.94
N MET A 79 -1.92 -3.90 -27.94
CA MET A 79 -1.54 -2.56 -27.52
C MET A 79 -1.07 -2.54 -26.04
N MET A 80 -1.81 -3.19 -25.14
CA MET A 80 -1.50 -3.24 -23.72
C MET A 80 -0.24 -4.06 -23.43
N TYR A 81 -0.06 -5.19 -24.11
CA TYR A 81 1.09 -6.08 -23.94
C TYR A 81 2.41 -5.33 -24.13
N GLN A 82 2.52 -4.59 -25.23
CA GLN A 82 3.71 -3.81 -25.55
C GLN A 82 4.06 -2.80 -24.45
N ARG A 83 3.04 -2.10 -23.92
CA ARG A 83 3.21 -1.07 -22.88
C ARG A 83 3.54 -1.68 -21.52
N LEU A 84 2.86 -2.76 -21.14
CA LEU A 84 3.07 -3.44 -19.86
C LEU A 84 4.46 -4.08 -19.78
N ARG A 85 5.03 -4.54 -20.91
CA ARG A 85 6.42 -5.03 -20.94
C ARG A 85 7.43 -3.94 -20.63
N VAL A 86 7.29 -2.76 -21.23
CA VAL A 86 8.18 -1.63 -20.92
C VAL A 86 7.94 -1.15 -19.49
N ALA A 87 6.69 -1.08 -19.04
CA ALA A 87 6.34 -0.72 -17.68
C ALA A 87 7.02 -1.64 -16.65
N LYS A 88 7.08 -2.95 -16.90
CA LYS A 88 7.81 -3.91 -16.06
C LYS A 88 9.30 -3.60 -15.96
N ASN A 89 9.93 -3.20 -17.05
CA ASN A 89 11.37 -2.95 -17.10
C ASN A 89 11.76 -1.69 -16.31
N ILE A 90 10.93 -0.64 -16.37
CA ILE A 90 11.18 0.61 -15.64
C ILE A 90 10.74 0.54 -14.17
N LEU A 91 9.87 -0.41 -13.80
CA LEU A 91 9.37 -0.57 -12.45
C LEU A 91 10.50 -0.99 -11.49
N ALA A 92 10.63 -0.27 -10.38
CA ALA A 92 11.60 -0.58 -9.34
C ALA A 92 11.35 -1.94 -8.70
N LYS A 93 12.40 -2.51 -8.07
CA LYS A 93 12.31 -3.81 -7.37
C LYS A 93 11.27 -3.84 -6.25
N ASP A 94 10.96 -2.68 -5.69
CA ASP A 94 9.94 -2.47 -4.65
C ASP A 94 8.79 -1.59 -5.17
N GLY A 95 8.65 -1.47 -6.51
CA GLY A 95 7.66 -0.64 -7.16
C GLY A 95 6.30 -1.32 -7.29
N VAL A 96 5.24 -0.52 -7.42
CA VAL A 96 3.86 -1.00 -7.60
C VAL A 96 3.32 -0.48 -8.93
N LEU A 97 2.66 -1.36 -9.69
CA LEU A 97 1.86 -1.00 -10.84
C LEU A 97 0.38 -1.12 -10.48
N VAL A 98 -0.40 -0.11 -10.87
CA VAL A 98 -1.85 -0.04 -10.67
C VAL A 98 -2.50 0.24 -12.01
N CYS A 99 -3.47 -0.57 -12.39
CA CYS A 99 -4.25 -0.39 -13.61
C CYS A 99 -5.74 -0.31 -13.28
N ALA A 100 -6.38 0.79 -13.66
CA ALA A 100 -7.83 0.88 -13.68
C ALA A 100 -8.40 0.10 -14.87
N ILE A 101 -9.53 -0.57 -14.66
CA ILE A 101 -10.22 -1.33 -15.70
C ILE A 101 -11.69 -1.52 -15.34
N ASP A 102 -12.53 -1.50 -16.36
CA ASP A 102 -13.93 -1.91 -16.27
C ASP A 102 -14.08 -3.44 -16.35
N GLU A 103 -15.31 -3.92 -16.30
CA GLU A 103 -15.64 -5.34 -16.40
C GLU A 103 -15.35 -5.96 -17.77
N ASN A 104 -15.31 -5.16 -18.84
CA ASN A 104 -15.24 -5.66 -20.22
C ASN A 104 -13.89 -6.31 -20.52
N GLU A 105 -12.79 -5.71 -20.07
CA GLU A 105 -11.43 -6.21 -20.31
C GLU A 105 -10.74 -6.78 -19.05
N PHE A 106 -11.40 -6.71 -17.89
CA PHE A 106 -10.83 -7.17 -16.61
C PHE A 106 -10.26 -8.61 -16.70
N GLY A 107 -11.05 -9.55 -17.22
CA GLY A 107 -10.64 -10.95 -17.29
C GLY A 107 -9.41 -11.16 -18.16
N THR A 108 -9.42 -10.54 -19.35
CA THR A 108 -8.37 -10.71 -20.35
C THR A 108 -7.07 -10.00 -19.96
N LEU A 109 -7.18 -8.77 -19.45
CA LEU A 109 -6.05 -8.01 -18.90
C LEU A 109 -5.42 -8.73 -17.71
N SER A 110 -6.23 -9.34 -16.84
CA SER A 110 -5.73 -10.10 -15.68
C SER A 110 -4.86 -11.28 -16.09
N VAL A 111 -5.22 -11.99 -17.16
CA VAL A 111 -4.41 -13.09 -17.70
C VAL A 111 -3.11 -12.54 -18.29
N LEU A 112 -3.19 -11.47 -19.07
CA LEU A 112 -2.02 -10.81 -19.67
C LEU A 112 -1.02 -10.32 -18.61
N MET A 113 -1.51 -9.68 -17.56
CA MET A 113 -0.66 -9.21 -16.45
C MET A 113 0.01 -10.37 -15.72
N LYS A 114 -0.69 -11.50 -15.51
CA LYS A 114 -0.09 -12.70 -14.91
C LYS A 114 0.99 -13.32 -15.78
N GLU A 115 0.87 -13.22 -17.10
CA GLU A 115 1.92 -13.70 -18.03
C GLU A 115 3.17 -12.81 -17.93
N ILE A 116 2.99 -11.49 -18.01
CA ILE A 116 4.10 -10.51 -17.97
C ILE A 116 4.75 -10.48 -16.59
N PHE A 117 3.95 -10.43 -15.52
CA PHE A 117 4.37 -10.42 -14.11
C PHE A 117 4.11 -11.79 -13.48
N SER A 118 4.81 -12.79 -14.01
CA SER A 118 4.68 -14.19 -13.65
C SER A 118 5.60 -14.61 -12.49
N GLY A 119 5.26 -15.76 -11.90
CA GLY A 119 6.04 -16.41 -10.84
C GLY A 119 5.72 -15.88 -9.44
N SER A 120 6.35 -16.50 -8.43
CA SER A 120 6.20 -16.10 -7.01
C SER A 120 6.83 -14.75 -6.66
N ALA A 121 7.53 -14.14 -7.62
CA ALA A 121 8.13 -12.82 -7.45
C ALA A 121 7.10 -11.68 -7.44
N TRP A 122 5.88 -11.91 -7.93
CA TRP A 122 4.84 -10.90 -8.07
C TRP A 122 3.52 -11.38 -7.47
N GLU A 123 2.85 -10.47 -6.77
CA GLU A 123 1.49 -10.63 -6.29
C GLU A 123 0.55 -9.74 -7.08
N HIS A 124 -0.68 -10.23 -7.28
CA HIS A 124 -1.75 -9.58 -8.02
C HIS A 124 -2.94 -9.42 -7.09
N ALA A 125 -3.38 -8.18 -6.85
CA ALA A 125 -4.58 -7.91 -6.07
C ALA A 125 -5.61 -7.17 -6.92
N TYR A 126 -6.85 -7.64 -6.84
CA TYR A 126 -7.99 -7.07 -7.57
C TYR A 126 -8.88 -6.36 -6.57
N VAL A 127 -8.89 -5.03 -6.62
CA VAL A 127 -9.68 -4.18 -5.72
C VAL A 127 -10.87 -3.65 -6.49
N SER A 128 -12.08 -3.97 -6.06
CA SER A 128 -13.28 -3.32 -6.57
C SER A 128 -13.25 -1.85 -6.21
N VAL A 129 -13.61 -0.96 -7.13
CA VAL A 129 -13.83 0.47 -6.87
C VAL A 129 -15.30 0.78 -7.02
N VAL A 130 -15.98 1.01 -5.90
CA VAL A 130 -17.44 1.25 -5.91
C VAL A 130 -17.73 2.72 -6.27
N HIS A 131 -18.18 2.97 -7.49
CA HIS A 131 -18.50 4.33 -7.97
C HIS A 131 -19.95 4.74 -7.67
N ASN A 132 -20.89 3.79 -7.64
CA ASN A 132 -22.29 4.06 -7.32
C ASN A 132 -22.93 2.92 -6.52
N PRO A 133 -22.97 3.01 -5.18
CA PRO A 133 -23.56 1.99 -4.31
C PRO A 133 -25.04 1.71 -4.58
N ARG A 134 -25.77 2.64 -5.21
CA ARG A 134 -27.19 2.46 -5.55
C ARG A 134 -27.40 1.61 -6.80
N GLY A 135 -26.34 1.43 -7.59
CA GLY A 135 -26.40 0.81 -8.91
C GLY A 135 -27.15 1.61 -9.95
N GLN A 136 -27.07 1.11 -11.18
CA GLN A 136 -27.87 1.60 -12.30
C GLN A 136 -29.08 0.69 -12.49
N GLN A 137 -30.27 1.28 -12.57
CA GLN A 137 -31.50 0.52 -12.80
C GLN A 137 -31.42 -0.16 -14.18
N GLY A 138 -31.42 -1.49 -14.17
CA GLY A 138 -31.36 -2.33 -15.36
C GLY A 138 -32.33 -3.50 -15.25
N THR A 139 -32.36 -4.35 -16.28
CA THR A 139 -33.26 -5.52 -16.33
C THR A 139 -32.81 -6.67 -15.42
N ASN A 140 -31.50 -6.74 -15.14
CA ASN A 140 -30.85 -7.82 -14.37
C ASN A 140 -29.98 -7.22 -13.24
N PHE A 141 -28.76 -7.74 -13.05
CA PHE A 141 -27.82 -7.23 -12.06
C PHE A 141 -27.30 -5.83 -12.43
N SER A 142 -27.26 -4.94 -11.45
CA SER A 142 -26.69 -3.61 -11.57
C SER A 142 -25.19 -3.66 -11.27
N TYR A 143 -24.37 -3.19 -12.22
CA TYR A 143 -22.96 -2.95 -11.99
C TYR A 143 -22.78 -1.71 -11.12
N ILE A 144 -21.98 -1.82 -10.06
CA ILE A 144 -21.74 -0.75 -9.07
C ILE A 144 -20.27 -0.38 -8.93
N ASN A 145 -19.39 -1.17 -9.53
CA ASN A 145 -17.96 -1.09 -9.34
C ASN A 145 -17.19 -1.33 -10.64
N GLU A 146 -16.02 -0.70 -10.68
CA GLU A 146 -14.93 -1.03 -11.58
C GLU A 146 -13.85 -1.78 -10.80
N TYR A 147 -12.67 -1.96 -11.38
CA TYR A 147 -11.55 -2.65 -10.74
C TYR A 147 -10.26 -1.84 -10.84
N LEU A 148 -9.46 -1.91 -9.78
CA LEU A 148 -8.03 -1.61 -9.81
C LEU A 148 -7.26 -2.94 -9.70
N ILE A 149 -6.42 -3.22 -10.68
CA ILE A 149 -5.47 -4.32 -10.65
C ILE A 149 -4.14 -3.79 -10.11
N PHE A 150 -3.73 -4.27 -8.94
CA PHE A 150 -2.44 -4.00 -8.34
C PHE A 150 -1.48 -5.13 -8.65
N VAL A 151 -0.28 -4.78 -9.10
CA VAL A 151 0.85 -5.70 -9.30
C VAL A 151 2.03 -5.19 -8.50
N TYR A 152 2.56 -6.01 -7.60
CA TYR A 152 3.65 -5.64 -6.70
C TYR A 152 4.52 -6.86 -6.33
N PRO A 153 5.75 -6.65 -5.84
CA PRO A 153 6.63 -7.74 -5.46
C PRO A 153 6.06 -8.62 -4.34
N GLY A 154 6.19 -9.94 -4.49
CA GLY A 154 5.71 -10.90 -3.50
C GLY A 154 6.41 -10.75 -2.15
N GLY A 155 5.63 -10.87 -1.07
CA GLY A 155 6.12 -10.71 0.31
C GLY A 155 6.41 -9.26 0.74
N MET A 156 6.14 -8.27 -0.11
CA MET A 156 6.22 -6.86 0.25
C MET A 156 4.99 -6.41 1.05
N LYS A 157 5.19 -5.65 2.13
CA LYS A 157 4.11 -4.87 2.76
C LYS A 157 3.76 -3.68 1.87
N ALA A 158 2.95 -3.92 0.83
CA ALA A 158 2.58 -2.90 -0.15
C ALA A 158 1.59 -1.85 0.40
N ILE A 159 0.69 -2.26 1.29
CA ILE A 159 -0.26 -1.34 1.94
C ILE A 159 0.44 -0.68 3.13
N GLY A 160 0.61 0.64 3.04
CA GLY A 160 1.12 1.46 4.13
C GLY A 160 0.17 1.51 5.31
N ASP A 161 0.70 1.77 6.51
CA ASP A 161 -0.16 1.95 7.67
C ASP A 161 -0.97 3.24 7.56
N ARG A 162 -2.25 3.17 7.89
CA ARG A 162 -3.14 4.32 7.99
C ARG A 162 -2.63 5.22 9.10
N LYS A 163 -2.25 6.46 8.78
CA LYS A 163 -1.98 7.47 9.80
C LYS A 163 -3.27 7.82 10.55
N ILE A 164 -3.25 7.69 11.86
CA ILE A 164 -4.35 8.11 12.74
C ILE A 164 -4.15 9.59 13.02
N ARG A 165 -5.21 10.40 12.87
CA ARG A 165 -5.16 11.82 13.24
C ARG A 165 -4.89 11.93 14.73
N GLU A 166 -4.10 12.91 15.16
CA GLU A 166 -3.71 13.05 16.58
C GLU A 166 -4.92 13.10 17.54
N GLU A 167 -6.01 13.72 17.09
CA GLU A 167 -7.30 13.79 17.81
C GLU A 167 -7.99 12.44 18.02
N ASP A 168 -7.75 11.47 17.13
CA ASP A 168 -8.35 10.13 17.17
C ASP A 168 -7.43 9.12 17.89
N VAL A 169 -6.22 9.52 18.30
CA VAL A 169 -5.28 8.63 18.98
C VAL A 169 -5.79 8.33 20.39
N ASN A 170 -6.05 7.05 20.66
CA ASN A 170 -6.37 6.59 22.00
C ASN A 170 -5.09 6.44 22.82
N TRP A 171 -4.93 7.30 23.83
CA TRP A 171 -3.78 7.34 24.72
C TRP A 171 -4.02 6.49 25.96
N SER A 172 -3.04 5.65 26.30
CA SER A 172 -3.06 4.81 27.50
C SER A 172 -1.75 4.91 28.25
N GLN A 173 -1.72 4.52 29.53
CA GLN A 173 -0.51 4.54 30.34
C GLN A 173 0.59 3.67 29.71
N PHE A 174 1.78 4.23 29.50
CA PHE A 174 2.94 3.48 28.99
C PHE A 174 3.49 2.49 30.02
N ARG A 175 3.31 2.80 31.31
CA ARG A 175 3.56 1.88 32.42
C ARG A 175 2.61 0.68 32.31
N ASN A 176 3.14 -0.52 32.50
CA ASN A 176 2.31 -1.72 32.52
C ASN A 176 1.48 -1.79 33.81
N TRP A 177 0.30 -2.39 33.73
CA TRP A 177 -0.60 -2.61 34.86
C TRP A 177 -1.19 -4.02 34.74
N GLY A 178 -1.16 -4.80 35.83
CA GLY A 178 -1.62 -6.20 35.83
C GLY A 178 -0.72 -7.14 36.64
N GLY A 179 -1.00 -8.46 36.56
CA GLY A 179 -0.31 -9.48 37.36
C GLY A 179 1.19 -9.63 37.08
N GLU A 180 1.62 -9.34 35.85
CA GLU A 180 3.04 -9.35 35.45
C GLU A 180 3.49 -7.92 35.11
N SER A 181 3.39 -7.01 36.08
CA SER A 181 3.73 -5.60 35.88
C SER A 181 4.86 -5.10 36.76
N GLU A 182 5.41 -5.93 37.64
CA GLU A 182 6.49 -5.54 38.55
C GLU A 182 7.82 -5.47 37.81
N ARG A 183 8.76 -4.69 38.37
CA ARG A 183 10.11 -4.59 37.84
C ARG A 183 10.79 -5.96 37.69
N THR A 184 10.56 -6.85 38.65
CA THR A 184 11.11 -8.21 38.72
C THR A 184 10.71 -9.07 37.51
N ASP A 185 9.55 -8.79 36.90
CA ASP A 185 9.05 -9.54 35.74
C ASP A 185 9.81 -9.25 34.44
N ALA A 186 10.53 -8.12 34.34
CA ALA A 186 11.37 -7.82 33.19
C ALA A 186 12.48 -6.80 33.51
N LYS A 187 13.70 -7.30 33.69
CA LYS A 187 14.88 -6.50 34.08
C LYS A 187 15.18 -5.32 33.15
N ASN A 188 14.91 -5.45 31.85
CA ASN A 188 15.25 -4.43 30.86
C ASN A 188 14.17 -3.35 30.65
N CYS A 189 13.11 -3.35 31.47
CA CYS A 189 11.96 -2.46 31.31
C CYS A 189 11.84 -1.40 32.42
N PHE A 190 12.88 -1.24 33.24
CA PHE A 190 12.95 -0.22 34.29
C PHE A 190 14.08 0.77 34.00
N TYR A 191 13.73 1.94 33.46
CA TYR A 191 14.64 3.01 33.08
C TYR A 191 13.88 4.35 33.10
N PRO A 192 14.54 5.52 33.21
CA PRO A 192 13.85 6.80 33.17
C PRO A 192 13.51 7.22 31.74
N VAL A 193 12.31 7.80 31.57
CA VAL A 193 11.95 8.60 30.40
C VAL A 193 12.26 10.05 30.71
N LEU A 194 13.10 10.70 29.89
CA LEU A 194 13.57 12.06 30.13
C LEU A 194 12.59 13.05 29.49
N VAL A 195 12.05 13.96 30.29
CA VAL A 195 11.07 14.96 29.85
C VAL A 195 11.60 16.36 30.13
N LYS A 196 11.63 17.21 29.11
CA LYS A 196 11.97 18.63 29.22
C LYS A 196 10.90 19.46 28.53
N ASP A 197 10.39 20.48 29.24
CA ASP A 197 9.33 21.37 28.74
C ASP A 197 8.09 20.62 28.20
N GLY A 198 7.73 19.51 28.85
CA GLY A 198 6.59 18.66 28.46
C GLY A 198 6.83 17.78 27.23
N ARG A 199 8.06 17.71 26.69
CA ARG A 199 8.44 16.84 25.58
C ARG A 199 9.41 15.77 26.04
N ILE A 200 9.27 14.55 25.52
CA ILE A 200 10.24 13.49 25.75
C ILE A 200 11.49 13.85 24.94
N VAL A 201 12.64 13.92 25.61
CA VAL A 201 13.94 14.28 25.02
C VAL A 201 14.91 13.10 24.96
N GLY A 202 14.57 11.97 25.58
CA GLY A 202 15.36 10.74 25.50
C GLY A 202 14.96 9.69 26.53
N PHE A 203 15.75 8.63 26.60
CA PHE A 203 15.59 7.51 27.52
C PHE A 203 16.93 7.19 28.19
N GLY A 204 16.94 7.06 29.52
CA GLY A 204 18.14 6.70 30.26
C GLY A 204 18.40 5.20 30.25
N ASP A 205 19.49 4.77 30.88
CA ASP A 205 19.83 3.35 30.95
C ASP A 205 18.96 2.57 31.93
N VAL A 206 18.99 1.24 31.79
CA VAL A 206 18.33 0.33 32.73
C VAL A 206 18.91 0.56 34.13
N CYS A 207 18.05 0.78 35.11
CA CYS A 207 18.52 1.07 36.46
C CYS A 207 19.00 -0.20 37.20
N PRO A 208 20.06 -0.10 38.01
CA PRO A 208 20.50 -1.17 38.92
C PRO A 208 19.40 -1.62 39.89
N ASP A 209 19.32 -2.91 40.21
CA ASP A 209 18.24 -3.50 41.03
C ASP A 209 18.11 -2.90 42.44
N ASP A 210 19.18 -2.29 42.98
CA ASP A 210 19.23 -1.60 44.27
C ASP A 210 18.81 -0.12 44.21
N PHE A 211 18.52 0.40 43.01
CA PHE A 211 18.09 1.77 42.80
C PHE A 211 16.56 1.90 42.86
N HIS A 212 16.06 2.66 43.84
CA HIS A 212 14.63 2.87 44.12
C HIS A 212 14.24 4.36 44.08
N PRO A 213 13.95 4.93 42.89
CA PRO A 213 13.67 6.36 42.73
C PRO A 213 12.24 6.73 43.13
N LYS A 214 11.92 8.03 43.13
CA LYS A 214 10.52 8.50 43.05
C LYS A 214 9.99 8.39 41.62
N GLN A 215 8.67 8.45 41.44
CA GLN A 215 8.06 8.41 40.09
C GLN A 215 8.60 9.51 39.16
N THR A 216 8.89 10.69 39.69
CA THR A 216 9.53 11.77 38.94
C THR A 216 10.63 12.39 39.79
N GLU A 217 11.84 12.44 39.24
CA GLU A 217 12.99 13.12 39.84
C GLU A 217 13.47 14.22 38.90
N TRP A 218 13.82 15.38 39.45
CA TRP A 218 14.23 16.54 38.67
C TRP A 218 15.73 16.73 38.76
N VAL A 219 16.40 16.79 37.62
CA VAL A 219 17.84 17.05 37.50
C VAL A 219 18.03 18.10 36.41
N ASP A 220 18.59 19.26 36.77
CA ASP A 220 18.90 20.36 35.85
C ASP A 220 17.74 20.78 34.90
N GLY A 221 16.50 20.78 35.45
CA GLY A 221 15.30 21.14 34.70
C GLY A 221 14.76 20.04 33.77
N VAL A 222 15.32 18.82 33.84
CA VAL A 222 14.82 17.62 33.17
C VAL A 222 14.14 16.72 34.20
N ALA A 223 12.91 16.29 33.88
CA ALA A 223 12.18 15.32 34.67
C ALA A 223 12.54 13.90 34.21
N TYR A 224 13.08 13.10 35.13
CA TYR A 224 13.35 11.68 34.98
C TYR A 224 12.12 10.93 35.49
N VAL A 225 11.34 10.38 34.57
CA VAL A 225 10.07 9.70 34.90
C VAL A 225 10.29 8.20 34.93
N TYR A 226 9.98 7.57 36.06
CA TYR A 226 10.16 6.14 36.31
C TYR A 226 8.80 5.41 36.33
N PRO A 227 8.76 4.09 36.01
CA PRO A 227 7.53 3.31 35.99
C PRO A 227 7.07 2.94 37.41
N ILE A 228 6.74 3.93 38.24
CA ILE A 228 6.30 3.75 39.62
C ILE A 228 4.81 4.07 39.71
N ASP A 229 4.07 3.27 40.47
CA ASP A 229 2.64 3.49 40.69
C ASP A 229 2.35 4.42 41.87
N ASN A 230 1.08 4.75 42.08
CA ASN A 230 0.66 5.70 43.11
C ASN A 230 0.89 5.18 44.55
N SER A 231 1.13 3.87 44.71
CA SER A 231 1.47 3.23 45.98
C SER A 231 2.98 3.17 46.21
N GLY A 232 3.79 3.66 45.27
CA GLY A 232 5.25 3.58 45.33
C GLY A 232 5.82 2.24 44.85
N THR A 233 4.99 1.35 44.30
CA THR A 233 5.46 0.06 43.81
C THR A 233 6.17 0.21 42.48
N GLU A 234 7.33 -0.42 42.36
CA GLU A 234 8.12 -0.47 41.13
C GLU A 234 7.45 -1.37 40.10
N ARG A 235 7.02 -0.76 39.00
CA ARG A 235 6.46 -1.46 37.84
C ARG A 235 7.45 -1.44 36.70
N LYS A 236 7.04 -1.96 35.55
CA LYS A 236 7.81 -1.94 34.31
C LYS A 236 7.13 -1.11 33.23
N TRP A 237 7.93 -0.57 32.31
CA TRP A 237 7.43 -0.09 31.03
C TRP A 237 6.96 -1.25 30.15
N ARG A 238 6.07 -0.95 29.20
CA ARG A 238 5.62 -1.94 28.20
C ARG A 238 6.73 -2.37 27.24
N TYR A 239 7.76 -1.55 27.04
CA TYR A 239 8.85 -1.80 26.09
C TYR A 239 10.20 -1.76 26.81
N ALA A 240 11.09 -2.67 26.42
CA ALA A 240 12.45 -2.73 26.93
C ALA A 240 13.28 -1.54 26.44
N ARG A 241 14.33 -1.19 27.17
CA ARG A 241 15.19 -0.05 26.85
C ARG A 241 15.74 -0.09 25.43
N GLN A 242 16.08 -1.28 24.92
CA GLN A 242 16.67 -1.45 23.58
C GLN A 242 15.70 -1.19 22.42
N SER A 243 14.39 -1.17 22.64
CA SER A 243 13.38 -1.00 21.58
C SER A 243 12.50 0.24 21.75
N VAL A 244 12.64 0.98 22.85
CA VAL A 244 11.78 2.14 23.12
C VAL A 244 12.06 3.31 22.16
N ASP A 245 13.28 3.44 21.66
CA ASP A 245 13.61 4.49 20.69
C ASP A 245 12.80 4.34 19.38
N GLU A 246 12.48 3.11 18.96
CA GLU A 246 11.68 2.83 17.76
C GLU A 246 10.22 3.29 17.87
N ILE A 247 9.70 3.40 19.10
CA ILE A 247 8.33 3.82 19.38
C ILE A 247 8.24 5.22 20.00
N ALA A 248 9.34 5.98 20.02
CA ALA A 248 9.37 7.29 20.68
C ALA A 248 8.32 8.26 20.13
N ASN A 249 8.02 8.17 18.82
CA ASN A 249 6.97 8.94 18.15
C ASN A 249 5.53 8.58 18.59
N MET A 250 5.35 7.46 19.28
CA MET A 250 4.07 7.00 19.85
C MET A 250 3.92 7.37 21.32
N LEU A 251 4.93 7.98 21.93
CA LEU A 251 4.96 8.35 23.34
C LEU A 251 4.71 9.84 23.52
N ARG A 252 4.05 10.19 24.63
CA ARG A 252 3.97 11.58 25.08
C ARG A 252 4.08 11.69 26.60
N ALA A 253 4.60 12.82 27.04
CA ALA A 253 4.54 13.22 28.44
C ALA A 253 3.23 13.97 28.71
N LYS A 254 2.50 13.53 29.73
CA LYS A 254 1.30 14.20 30.24
C LYS A 254 1.57 14.70 31.64
N ARG A 255 1.38 16.00 31.85
CA ARG A 255 1.59 16.60 33.16
C ARG A 255 0.61 16.01 34.19
N SER A 256 1.11 15.63 35.35
CA SER A 256 0.33 15.07 36.44
C SER A 256 0.89 15.58 37.77
N GLY A 257 0.15 16.47 38.44
CA GLY A 257 0.65 17.18 39.63
C GLY A 257 1.97 17.92 39.33
N ASP A 258 2.97 17.66 40.17
CA ASP A 258 4.32 18.24 40.07
C ASP A 258 5.27 17.46 39.15
N GLY A 259 4.79 16.41 38.48
CA GLY A 259 5.58 15.55 37.60
C GLY A 259 4.89 15.22 36.28
N TYR A 260 5.26 14.08 35.73
CA TYR A 260 4.74 13.59 34.45
C TYR A 260 4.34 12.12 34.51
N GLN A 261 3.33 11.77 33.73
CA GLN A 261 3.04 10.41 33.34
C GLN A 261 3.39 10.24 31.86
N ILE A 262 3.84 9.05 31.49
CA ILE A 262 4.13 8.72 30.10
C ILE A 262 2.93 7.93 29.55
N GLU A 263 2.38 8.42 28.45
CA GLU A 263 1.31 7.75 27.72
C GLU A 263 1.83 7.24 26.38
N ILE A 264 1.26 6.12 25.93
CA ILE A 264 1.49 5.53 24.61
C ILE A 264 0.17 5.53 23.82
N GLY A 265 0.25 5.95 22.56
CA GLY A 265 -0.86 6.01 21.63
C GLY A 265 -0.47 5.40 20.28
N LYS A 266 -1.32 4.54 19.73
CA LYS A 266 -1.12 4.06 18.35
C LYS A 266 -1.40 5.20 17.39
N THR A 267 -0.35 5.69 16.74
CA THR A 267 -0.43 6.76 15.73
C THR A 267 -0.69 6.22 14.32
N PHE A 268 -0.73 4.89 14.19
CA PHE A 268 -0.99 4.19 12.94
C PHE A 268 -1.95 3.02 13.16
N GLY A 269 -2.70 2.68 12.12
CA GLY A 269 -3.61 1.55 12.08
C GLY A 269 -3.51 0.79 10.77
N LEU A 270 -4.00 -0.44 10.74
CA LEU A 270 -4.11 -1.19 9.49
C LEU A 270 -5.38 -0.76 8.76
N TYR A 271 -5.31 -0.64 7.43
CA TYR A 271 -6.51 -0.62 6.61
C TYR A 271 -7.16 -2.01 6.71
N ARG A 272 -8.39 -2.09 7.25
CA ARG A 272 -9.12 -3.36 7.43
C ARG A 272 -9.68 -3.90 6.12
N SER A 273 -9.85 -3.01 5.14
CA SER A 273 -10.51 -3.28 3.87
C SER A 273 -10.17 -2.16 2.90
N VAL A 274 -10.06 -2.51 1.62
CA VAL A 274 -9.82 -1.59 0.50
C VAL A 274 -10.87 -1.93 -0.56
N TRP A 275 -11.70 -0.96 -0.92
CA TRP A 275 -12.74 -1.03 -1.95
C TRP A 275 -13.02 0.38 -2.52
#